data_AF-A0A5B8IWV8-F1
#
_entry.id   AF-A0A5B8IWV8-F1
#
_cell.length_a   1.000
_cell.length_b   1.000
_cell.length_c   1.000
_cell.angle_alpha   90.00
_cell.angle_beta   90.00
_cell.angle_gamma   90.00
#
_symmetry.space_group_name_H-M   'P 1'
#
loop_
_entity.id
_entity.type
_entity.pdbx_description
1 polymer ?
#
loop_
_entity_poly.entity_id
_entity_poly.type
_entity_poly.pdbx_seq_one_letter_code
_entity_poly.pdbx_strand_id
1 'polypeptide(L)'
;MHLNETSLAGVVELVPRRFGDDRGYFSEVYNQETLAEMGITAVFVQDNHSLSRIAGTVRGLHFQAPPHAQDKLVRVGRGRVMDVAVDIRKGSPSYGQWAGVELSAEKGNQLFVPKGFLHGFATLEPDTEILYKCSDTYAPDCDGAVRFDDPGIGIDWGIDPATAILSDKDANAPLLRDFDSPFVYEA
;
A
#
# COMPACT_ATOMS: atom_id res chain seq x y z
N MET A 1 18.28 -8.22 0.23
CA MET A 1 17.24 -7.19 0.39
C MET A 1 17.57 -6.37 1.63
N HIS A 2 17.16 -5.11 1.71
CA HIS A 2 17.22 -4.29 2.93
C HIS A 2 15.80 -3.96 3.39
N LEU A 3 15.59 -3.89 4.70
CA LEU A 3 14.30 -3.58 5.33
C LEU A 3 14.45 -2.29 6.12
N ASN A 4 13.57 -1.33 5.87
CA ASN A 4 13.43 -0.09 6.62
C ASN A 4 12.08 -0.09 7.34
N GLU A 5 12.11 0.13 8.65
CA GLU A 5 10.89 0.32 9.43
C GLU A 5 10.25 1.67 9.12
N THR A 6 8.92 1.72 9.13
CA THR A 6 8.17 2.98 9.06
C THR A 6 7.73 3.41 10.46
N SER A 7 7.00 4.53 10.56
CA SER A 7 6.35 4.94 11.81
C SER A 7 5.24 3.98 12.27
N LEU A 8 4.75 3.10 11.40
CA LEU A 8 3.71 2.12 11.71
C LEU A 8 4.31 0.72 11.91
N ALA A 9 4.15 0.18 13.11
CA ALA A 9 4.67 -1.16 13.44
C ALA A 9 4.06 -2.23 12.50
N GLY A 10 4.94 -2.95 11.80
CA GLY A 10 4.61 -3.99 10.83
C GLY A 10 4.53 -3.51 9.38
N VAL A 11 4.37 -2.20 9.13
CA VAL A 11 4.50 -1.62 7.78
C VAL A 11 5.97 -1.32 7.54
N VAL A 12 6.55 -1.94 6.51
CA VAL A 12 7.99 -1.84 6.23
C VAL A 12 8.26 -1.57 4.76
N GLU A 13 9.26 -0.75 4.49
CA GLU A 13 9.81 -0.58 3.15
C GLU A 13 10.88 -1.65 2.90
N LEU A 14 10.78 -2.35 1.78
CA LEU A 14 11.76 -3.33 1.33
C LEU A 14 12.50 -2.79 0.10
N VAL A 15 13.83 -2.87 0.12
CA VAL A 15 14.70 -2.48 -0.98
C VAL A 15 15.47 -3.71 -1.49
N PRO A 16 14.99 -4.37 -2.56
CA PRO A 16 15.72 -5.42 -3.25
C PRO A 16 17.07 -4.94 -3.78
N ARG A 17 18.04 -5.84 -3.85
CA ARG A 17 19.30 -5.55 -4.55
C ARG A 17 19.07 -5.57 -6.05
N ARG A 18 19.71 -4.66 -6.77
CA ARG A 18 19.76 -4.62 -8.24
C ARG A 18 21.17 -4.92 -8.70
N PHE A 19 21.30 -5.85 -9.64
CA PHE A 19 22.55 -6.24 -10.26
C PHE A 19 22.52 -5.75 -11.71
N GLY A 20 23.25 -4.67 -12.00
CA GLY A 20 23.26 -4.03 -13.31
C GLY A 20 24.44 -4.45 -14.17
N ASP A 21 24.21 -4.47 -15.49
CA ASP A 21 25.24 -4.54 -16.53
C ASP A 21 24.78 -3.77 -17.77
N ASP A 22 25.56 -3.80 -18.86
CA ASP A 22 25.28 -3.04 -20.09
C ASP A 22 23.91 -3.36 -20.73
N ARG A 23 23.24 -4.45 -20.33
CA ARG A 23 21.92 -4.86 -20.83
C ARG A 23 20.76 -4.32 -19.99
N GLY A 24 21.02 -3.80 -18.79
CA GLY A 24 20.01 -3.37 -17.83
C GLY A 24 20.31 -3.85 -16.42
N TYR A 25 19.31 -4.32 -15.67
CA TYR A 25 19.51 -4.90 -14.34
C TYR A 25 18.62 -6.12 -14.08
N PHE A 26 19.08 -6.99 -13.18
CA PHE A 26 18.30 -8.07 -12.58
C PHE A 26 18.04 -7.77 -11.10
N SER A 27 16.86 -8.14 -10.59
CA SER A 27 16.51 -8.00 -9.19
C SER A 27 15.54 -9.10 -8.76
N GLU A 28 15.91 -9.83 -7.70
CA GLU A 28 14.99 -10.72 -7.00
C GLU A 28 14.05 -9.87 -6.13
N VAL A 29 12.89 -9.53 -6.68
CA VAL A 29 11.91 -8.66 -6.01
C VAL A 29 11.09 -9.40 -4.94
N TYR A 30 11.04 -10.73 -4.98
CA TYR A 30 10.36 -11.53 -3.97
C TYR A 30 11.03 -12.90 -3.86
N ASN A 31 11.29 -13.31 -2.62
CA ASN A 31 11.76 -14.64 -2.27
C ASN A 31 11.14 -14.99 -0.91
N GLN A 32 10.33 -16.05 -0.86
CA GLN A 32 9.53 -16.39 0.31
C GLN A 32 10.39 -16.63 1.56
N GLU A 33 11.49 -17.37 1.40
CA GLU A 33 12.41 -17.67 2.52
C GLU A 33 13.09 -16.40 3.01
N THR A 34 13.57 -15.55 2.10
CA THR A 34 14.20 -14.27 2.45
C THR A 34 13.25 -13.34 3.21
N LEU A 35 11.99 -13.23 2.79
CA LEU A 35 11.01 -12.42 3.51
C LEU A 35 10.64 -13.03 4.86
N ALA A 36 10.54 -14.36 4.97
CA ALA A 36 10.27 -15.04 6.23
C ALA A 36 11.39 -14.82 7.27
N GLU A 37 12.66 -14.84 6.84
CA GLU A 37 13.81 -14.48 7.68
C GLU A 37 13.75 -13.03 8.20
N MET A 38 13.04 -12.15 7.48
CA MET A 38 12.79 -10.76 7.87
C MET A 38 11.48 -10.58 8.66
N GLY A 39 10.79 -11.67 9.03
CA GLY A 39 9.54 -11.63 9.80
C GLY A 39 8.28 -11.50 8.97
N ILE A 40 8.37 -11.49 7.63
CA ILE A 40 7.21 -11.43 6.73
C ILE A 40 6.89 -12.85 6.25
N THR A 41 5.94 -13.49 6.92
CA THR A 41 5.55 -14.89 6.68
C THR A 41 4.30 -15.03 5.79
N ALA A 42 3.78 -13.92 5.26
CA ALA A 42 2.62 -13.92 4.38
C ALA A 42 2.85 -14.79 3.13
N VAL A 43 1.86 -15.61 2.80
CA VAL A 43 1.85 -16.40 1.56
C VAL A 43 1.01 -15.64 0.54
N PHE A 44 1.65 -15.16 -0.53
CA PHE A 44 0.96 -14.42 -1.58
C PHE A 44 0.33 -15.35 -2.62
N VAL A 45 -0.95 -15.14 -2.93
CA VAL A 45 -1.77 -16.01 -3.79
C VAL A 45 -2.39 -15.29 -4.98
N GLN A 46 -2.31 -13.96 -5.03
CA GLN A 46 -2.81 -13.15 -6.13
C GLN A 46 -1.81 -12.04 -6.47
N ASP A 47 -1.59 -11.84 -7.77
CA ASP A 47 -0.84 -10.71 -8.32
C ASP A 47 -1.81 -9.77 -9.05
N ASN A 48 -1.69 -8.48 -8.78
CA ASN A 48 -2.45 -7.43 -9.42
C ASN A 48 -1.51 -6.45 -10.11
N HIS A 49 -1.96 -5.90 -11.23
CA HIS A 49 -1.24 -4.90 -12.02
C HIS A 49 -2.22 -3.81 -12.44
N SER A 50 -1.93 -2.57 -12.08
CA SER A 50 -2.72 -1.41 -12.48
C SER A 50 -1.85 -0.36 -13.18
N LEU A 51 -2.46 0.32 -14.15
CA LEU A 51 -1.90 1.49 -14.82
C LEU A 51 -2.76 2.70 -14.50
N SER A 52 -2.13 3.78 -14.09
CA SER A 52 -2.77 5.08 -13.92
C SER A 52 -2.13 6.06 -14.90
N ARG A 53 -2.91 6.50 -15.90
CA ARG A 53 -2.40 7.31 -17.02
C ARG A 53 -2.04 8.74 -16.61
N ILE A 54 -2.79 9.30 -15.68
CA ILE A 54 -2.69 10.71 -15.30
C ILE A 54 -2.01 10.81 -13.92
N ALA A 55 -1.03 11.69 -13.78
CA ALA A 55 -0.44 12.02 -12.49
C ALA A 55 -1.50 12.65 -11.56
N GLY A 56 -1.38 12.44 -10.26
CA GLY A 56 -2.41 12.83 -9.28
C GLY A 56 -3.61 11.89 -9.22
N THR A 57 -3.54 10.72 -9.86
CA THR A 57 -4.55 9.66 -9.68
C THR A 57 -4.33 9.01 -8.32
N VAL A 58 -5.38 8.98 -7.51
CA VAL A 58 -5.37 8.32 -6.21
C VAL A 58 -6.22 7.06 -6.27
N ARG A 59 -5.70 5.98 -5.71
CA ARG A 59 -6.47 4.74 -5.46
C ARG A 59 -6.35 4.39 -4.00
N GLY A 60 -7.47 4.30 -3.31
CA GLY A 60 -7.51 4.07 -1.88
C GLY A 60 -8.30 5.16 -1.13
N LEU A 61 -8.38 5.06 0.19
CA LEU A 61 -7.72 4.06 1.03
C LEU A 61 -8.54 2.77 1.13
N HIS A 62 -7.95 1.60 0.87
CA HIS A 62 -8.67 0.32 0.77
C HIS A 62 -8.17 -0.74 1.73
N PHE A 63 -9.08 -1.63 2.12
CA PHE A 63 -8.78 -2.88 2.82
C PHE A 63 -9.73 -3.99 2.35
N GLN A 64 -9.38 -5.23 2.68
CA GLN A 64 -10.28 -6.39 2.62
C GLN A 64 -10.59 -6.82 4.06
N ALA A 65 -11.85 -6.92 4.44
CA ALA A 65 -12.29 -7.36 5.76
C ALA A 65 -12.09 -8.87 5.94
N PRO A 66 -11.98 -9.38 7.19
CA PRO A 66 -12.17 -10.80 7.45
C PRO A 66 -13.51 -11.29 6.89
N PRO A 67 -13.58 -12.52 6.33
CA PRO A 67 -12.55 -13.56 6.35
C PRO A 67 -11.44 -13.41 5.29
N HIS A 68 -11.54 -12.46 4.37
CA HIS A 68 -10.64 -12.30 3.23
C HIS A 68 -9.58 -11.21 3.40
N ALA A 69 -9.19 -10.91 4.64
CA ALA A 69 -8.20 -9.88 4.91
C ALA A 69 -6.85 -10.18 4.24
N GLN A 70 -6.24 -9.14 3.65
CA GLN A 70 -5.04 -9.26 2.83
C GLN A 70 -3.86 -8.51 3.42
N ASP A 71 -2.70 -9.18 3.49
CA ASP A 71 -1.41 -8.50 3.45
C ASP A 71 -1.11 -8.15 1.99
N LYS A 72 -0.42 -7.03 1.77
CA LYS A 72 -0.02 -6.54 0.46
C LYS A 72 1.49 -6.33 0.39
N LEU A 73 2.10 -6.71 -0.74
CA LEU A 73 3.46 -6.29 -1.08
C LEU A 73 3.41 -5.50 -2.39
N VAL A 74 3.64 -4.20 -2.29
CA VAL A 74 3.33 -3.22 -3.34
C VAL A 74 4.62 -2.64 -3.91
N ARG A 75 4.71 -2.52 -5.23
CA ARG A 75 5.87 -1.92 -5.92
C ARG A 75 5.48 -1.22 -7.20
N VAL A 76 6.40 -0.40 -7.71
CA VAL A 76 6.23 0.31 -8.98
C VAL A 76 7.07 -0.34 -10.08
N GLY A 77 6.41 -0.62 -11.22
CA GLY A 77 7.03 -1.15 -12.44
C GLY A 77 7.53 -0.05 -13.37
N ARG A 78 6.78 1.05 -13.44
CA ARG A 78 7.08 2.25 -14.22
C ARG A 78 6.56 3.48 -13.47
N GLY A 79 7.31 4.57 -13.49
CA GLY A 79 6.94 5.82 -12.84
C GLY A 79 7.23 5.81 -11.34
N ARG A 80 6.41 6.54 -10.58
CA ARG A 80 6.50 6.67 -9.12
C ARG A 80 5.17 7.03 -8.47
N VAL A 81 5.03 6.64 -7.21
CA VAL A 81 3.87 6.95 -6.38
C VAL A 81 4.29 7.38 -4.98
N MET A 82 3.46 8.17 -4.32
CA MET A 82 3.42 8.21 -2.86
C MET A 82 2.51 7.07 -2.39
N ASP A 83 3.06 6.02 -1.79
CA ASP A 83 2.31 4.86 -1.28
C ASP A 83 2.12 5.00 0.24
N VAL A 84 0.90 4.76 0.71
CA VAL A 84 0.47 5.10 2.07
C VAL A 84 -0.25 3.92 2.73
N ALA A 85 0.08 3.70 4.00
CA ALA A 85 -0.67 2.83 4.90
C ALA A 85 -1.26 3.63 6.07
N VAL A 86 -2.46 3.27 6.53
CA VAL A 86 -3.11 3.84 7.72
C VAL A 86 -3.54 2.74 8.66
N ASP A 87 -3.21 2.86 9.94
CA ASP A 87 -3.60 1.87 10.94
C ASP A 87 -5.07 2.02 11.33
N ILE A 88 -5.86 0.96 11.10
CA ILE A 88 -7.27 0.91 11.50
C ILE A 88 -7.53 -0.19 12.52
N ARG A 89 -6.53 -0.71 13.23
CA ARG A 89 -6.71 -1.78 14.22
C ARG A 89 -7.20 -1.20 15.54
N LYS A 90 -8.45 -1.47 15.93
CA LYS A 90 -9.05 -0.96 17.17
C LYS A 90 -8.18 -1.30 18.38
N GLY A 91 -7.84 -0.28 19.18
CA GLY A 91 -6.98 -0.41 20.35
C GLY A 91 -5.47 -0.26 20.06
N SER A 92 -5.08 -0.11 18.79
CA SER A 92 -3.69 0.18 18.44
C SER A 92 -3.25 1.55 18.97
N PRO A 93 -2.03 1.69 19.52
CA PRO A 93 -1.48 2.99 19.89
C PRO A 93 -1.28 3.93 18.70
N SER A 94 -1.23 3.38 17.48
CA SER A 94 -1.13 4.14 16.23
C SER A 94 -2.45 4.22 15.45
N TYR A 95 -3.60 3.91 16.04
CA TYR A 95 -4.90 3.99 15.33
C TYR A 95 -5.12 5.38 14.71
N GLY A 96 -5.45 5.40 13.41
CA GLY A 96 -5.64 6.62 12.62
C GLY A 96 -4.35 7.32 12.20
N GLN A 97 -3.18 6.83 12.62
CA GLN A 97 -1.89 7.33 12.14
C GLN A 97 -1.52 6.65 10.82
N TRP A 98 -0.67 7.33 10.05
CA TRP A 98 -0.26 6.90 8.72
C TRP A 98 1.27 6.87 8.56
N ALA A 99 1.73 6.08 7.59
CA ALA A 99 3.09 6.09 7.08
C ALA A 99 3.04 6.18 5.56
N GLY A 100 3.92 7.00 4.96
CA GLY A 100 4.05 7.14 3.52
C GLY A 100 5.47 6.89 3.05
N VAL A 101 5.61 6.26 1.89
CA VAL A 101 6.89 5.97 1.24
C VAL A 101 6.75 6.25 -0.26
N GLU A 102 7.68 7.02 -0.82
CA GLU A 102 7.76 7.13 -2.28
C GLU A 102 8.28 5.81 -2.87
N LEU A 103 7.45 5.12 -3.64
CA LEU A 103 7.84 3.93 -4.40
C LEU A 103 8.12 4.35 -5.85
N SER A 104 9.24 3.89 -6.42
CA SER A 104 9.57 4.21 -7.81
C SER A 104 10.18 3.05 -8.57
N ALA A 105 10.00 3.05 -9.88
CA ALA A 105 10.67 2.09 -10.76
C ALA A 105 12.20 2.24 -10.71
N GLU A 106 12.70 3.45 -10.47
CA GLU A 106 14.14 3.74 -10.35
C GLU A 106 14.75 3.19 -9.06
N LYS A 107 14.11 3.43 -7.91
CA LYS A 107 14.58 2.92 -6.61
C LYS A 107 14.32 1.42 -6.48
N GLY A 108 13.22 0.93 -7.06
CA GLY A 108 12.84 -0.49 -7.03
C GLY A 108 12.41 -0.99 -5.65
N ASN A 109 12.13 -0.07 -4.74
CA ASN A 109 11.61 -0.35 -3.42
C ASN A 109 10.15 -0.80 -3.46
N GLN A 110 9.70 -1.34 -2.34
CA GLN A 110 8.38 -1.92 -2.13
C GLN A 110 7.86 -1.52 -0.76
N LEU A 111 6.55 -1.49 -0.59
CA LEU A 111 5.92 -1.37 0.72
C LEU A 111 5.21 -2.69 1.05
N PHE A 112 5.54 -3.27 2.20
CA PHE A 112 4.74 -4.33 2.79
C PHE A 112 3.71 -3.71 3.73
N VAL A 113 2.44 -4.00 3.49
CA VAL A 113 1.31 -3.50 4.27
C VAL A 113 0.54 -4.70 4.84
N PRO A 114 0.57 -4.90 6.17
CA PRO A 114 -0.13 -6.02 6.78
C PRO A 114 -1.66 -5.88 6.73
N LYS A 115 -2.36 -6.98 7.02
CA LYS A 115 -3.79 -6.96 7.39
C LYS A 115 -4.04 -5.98 8.53
N GLY A 116 -5.21 -5.36 8.52
CA GLY A 116 -5.59 -4.37 9.53
C GLY A 116 -5.12 -2.95 9.25
N PHE A 117 -4.44 -2.73 8.12
CA PHE A 117 -4.13 -1.40 7.62
C PHE A 117 -4.98 -1.10 6.39
N LEU A 118 -5.36 0.16 6.24
CA LEU A 118 -5.75 0.69 4.95
C LEU A 118 -4.50 0.89 4.08
N HIS A 119 -4.65 0.73 2.77
CA HIS A 119 -3.60 0.99 1.79
C HIS A 119 -4.12 1.86 0.64
N GLY A 120 -3.32 2.81 0.18
CA GLY A 120 -3.58 3.55 -1.04
C GLY A 120 -2.34 4.23 -1.58
N PHE A 121 -2.44 4.82 -2.77
CA PHE A 121 -1.34 5.55 -3.37
C PHE A 121 -1.81 6.72 -4.23
N ALA A 122 -0.94 7.72 -4.40
CA ALA A 122 -1.08 8.81 -5.36
C ALA A 122 0.02 8.71 -6.43
N THR A 123 -0.34 8.73 -7.71
CA THR A 123 0.66 8.79 -8.79
C THR A 123 1.35 10.15 -8.83
N LEU A 124 2.68 10.17 -8.90
CA LEU A 124 3.45 11.41 -9.05
C LEU A 124 3.94 11.62 -10.49
N GLU A 125 3.78 10.59 -11.34
CA GLU A 125 4.11 10.62 -12.77
C GLU A 125 2.96 10.04 -13.62
N PRO A 126 2.84 10.45 -14.90
CA PRO A 126 1.91 9.81 -15.84
C PRO A 126 2.34 8.39 -16.20
N ASP A 127 1.39 7.61 -16.71
CA ASP A 127 1.60 6.20 -17.10
C ASP A 127 2.34 5.36 -16.03
N THR A 128 1.97 5.56 -14.77
CA THR A 128 2.58 4.85 -13.63
C THR A 128 1.95 3.47 -13.47
N GLU A 129 2.79 2.45 -13.41
CA GLU A 129 2.42 1.04 -13.23
C GLU A 129 2.68 0.58 -11.81
N ILE A 130 1.64 0.11 -11.14
CA ILE A 130 1.70 -0.42 -9.78
C ILE A 130 1.42 -1.92 -9.85
N LEU A 131 2.32 -2.70 -9.26
CA LEU A 131 2.22 -4.15 -9.14
C LEU A 131 2.13 -4.49 -7.66
N TYR A 132 1.20 -5.36 -7.30
CA TYR A 132 1.07 -5.78 -5.90
C TYR A 132 0.62 -7.22 -5.75
N LYS A 133 1.21 -7.86 -4.74
CA LYS A 133 0.87 -9.21 -4.29
C LYS A 133 -0.11 -9.12 -3.14
N CYS A 134 -1.07 -10.05 -3.08
CA CYS A 134 -2.05 -10.15 -2.00
C CYS A 134 -2.00 -11.55 -1.36
N SER A 135 -2.13 -11.60 -0.03
CA SER A 135 -2.11 -12.86 0.74
C SER A 135 -3.43 -13.66 0.68
N ASP A 136 -4.46 -13.10 0.06
CA ASP A 136 -5.74 -13.77 -0.21
C ASP A 136 -6.30 -13.23 -1.54
N THR A 137 -7.32 -13.89 -2.07
CA THR A 137 -8.04 -13.49 -3.27
C THR A 137 -8.97 -12.30 -3.02
N TYR A 138 -9.32 -11.58 -4.08
CA TYR A 138 -10.29 -10.48 -3.99
C TYR A 138 -11.70 -11.01 -3.69
N ALA A 139 -12.33 -10.46 -2.65
CA ALA A 139 -13.73 -10.70 -2.31
C ALA A 139 -14.50 -9.36 -2.32
N PRO A 140 -15.46 -9.14 -3.24
CA PRO A 140 -16.21 -7.88 -3.31
C PRO A 140 -16.93 -7.53 -2.00
N ASP A 141 -17.49 -8.52 -1.31
CA ASP A 141 -18.26 -8.32 -0.07
C ASP A 141 -17.39 -7.94 1.13
N CYS A 142 -16.08 -8.12 1.03
CA CYS A 142 -15.10 -7.76 2.05
C CYS A 142 -14.33 -6.47 1.68
N ASP A 143 -14.55 -5.93 0.48
CA ASP A 143 -13.83 -4.76 -0.02
C ASP A 143 -14.38 -3.46 0.62
N GLY A 144 -13.56 -2.83 1.46
CA GLY A 144 -13.92 -1.60 2.17
C GLY A 144 -13.01 -0.43 1.82
N ALA A 145 -13.49 0.79 2.07
CA ALA A 145 -12.76 2.01 1.80
C ALA A 145 -12.95 3.07 2.89
N VAL A 146 -11.94 3.92 3.03
CA VAL A 146 -11.98 5.19 3.79
C VAL A 146 -11.46 6.29 2.86
N ARG A 147 -12.02 7.49 3.02
CA ARG A 147 -11.68 8.64 2.17
C ARG A 147 -10.19 8.96 2.26
N PHE A 148 -9.54 9.15 1.10
CA PHE A 148 -8.10 9.38 1.03
C PHE A 148 -7.66 10.73 1.64
N ASP A 149 -8.51 11.75 1.53
CA ASP A 149 -8.30 13.11 2.04
C ASP A 149 -9.05 13.34 3.36
N ASP A 150 -9.22 12.28 4.16
CA ASP A 150 -9.82 12.41 5.49
C ASP A 150 -8.98 13.38 6.36
N PRO A 151 -9.57 14.50 6.83
CA PRO A 151 -8.84 15.51 7.60
C PRO A 151 -8.45 15.03 9.00
N GLY A 152 -9.08 13.97 9.52
CA GLY A 152 -8.72 13.31 10.77
C GLY A 152 -7.48 12.43 10.65
N ILE A 153 -7.17 11.93 9.45
CA ILE A 153 -5.91 11.21 9.17
C ILE A 153 -4.80 12.20 8.78
N GLY A 154 -5.11 13.17 7.92
CA GLY A 154 -4.19 14.24 7.54
C GLY A 154 -2.95 13.77 6.76
N ILE A 155 -3.16 12.93 5.74
CA ILE A 155 -2.09 12.37 4.91
C ILE A 155 -1.48 13.46 4.02
N ASP A 156 -0.15 13.54 4.00
CA ASP A 156 0.59 14.30 2.98
C ASP A 156 0.80 13.41 1.75
N TRP A 157 -0.04 13.60 0.74
CA TRP A 157 -0.03 12.80 -0.48
C TRP A 157 1.04 13.22 -1.50
N GLY A 158 1.76 14.33 -1.27
CA GLY A 158 2.70 14.88 -2.25
C GLY A 158 2.04 15.41 -3.53
N ILE A 159 0.71 15.58 -3.53
CA ILE A 159 -0.10 16.18 -4.60
C ILE A 159 -1.12 17.14 -3.98
N ASP A 160 -1.78 17.97 -4.78
CA ASP A 160 -2.93 18.77 -4.33
C ASP A 160 -4.20 17.88 -4.30
N PRO A 161 -4.76 17.58 -3.10
CA PRO A 161 -5.95 16.74 -2.98
C PRO A 161 -7.17 17.31 -3.72
N ALA A 162 -7.25 18.64 -3.90
CA ALA A 162 -8.37 19.28 -4.60
C ALA A 162 -8.40 18.96 -6.11
N THR A 163 -7.28 18.48 -6.66
CA THR A 163 -7.14 18.10 -8.08
C THR A 163 -6.94 16.60 -8.27
N ALA A 164 -7.05 15.81 -7.20
CA ALA A 164 -6.88 14.37 -7.25
C ALA A 164 -7.93 13.71 -8.16
N ILE A 165 -7.50 12.70 -8.91
CA ILE A 165 -8.36 11.92 -9.79
C ILE A 165 -8.74 10.64 -9.07
N LEU A 166 -10.03 10.46 -8.84
CA LEU A 166 -10.59 9.38 -8.04
C LEU A 166 -11.55 8.52 -8.85
N SER A 167 -11.77 7.28 -8.39
CA SER A 167 -12.95 6.52 -8.78
C SER A 167 -14.19 7.02 -8.03
N ASP A 168 -15.38 6.70 -8.53
CA ASP A 168 -16.63 6.99 -7.82
C ASP A 168 -16.67 6.32 -6.44
N LYS A 169 -16.09 5.12 -6.30
CA LYS A 169 -15.98 4.42 -5.01
C LYS A 169 -15.15 5.23 -4.02
N ASP A 170 -13.99 5.73 -4.45
CA ASP A 170 -13.05 6.46 -3.58
C ASP A 170 -13.57 7.85 -3.21
N ALA A 171 -14.22 8.53 -4.16
CA ALA A 171 -14.83 9.83 -3.95
C ALA A 171 -16.00 9.77 -2.94
N ASN A 172 -16.71 8.65 -2.87
CA ASN A 172 -17.84 8.44 -1.97
C ASN A 172 -17.48 7.64 -0.71
N ALA A 173 -16.19 7.36 -0.46
CA ALA A 173 -15.77 6.61 0.71
C ALA A 173 -16.05 7.40 2.01
N PRO A 174 -16.44 6.73 3.10
CA PRO A 174 -16.73 7.37 4.38
C PRO A 174 -15.47 7.96 5.01
N LEU A 175 -15.66 8.92 5.90
CA LEU A 175 -14.61 9.40 6.79
C LEU A 175 -14.26 8.33 7.83
N LEU A 176 -13.02 8.35 8.35
CA LEU A 176 -12.54 7.44 9.38
C LEU A 176 -13.40 7.48 10.64
N ARG A 177 -13.92 8.65 11.01
CA ARG A 177 -14.81 8.82 12.19
C ARG A 177 -16.16 8.11 12.04
N ASP A 178 -16.59 7.89 10.81
CA ASP A 178 -17.88 7.27 10.45
C ASP A 178 -17.69 5.80 10.05
N PHE A 179 -16.44 5.30 10.12
CA PHE A 179 -16.05 3.94 9.77
C PHE A 179 -15.88 3.07 11.03
N ASP A 180 -16.52 1.90 11.04
CA ASP A 180 -16.34 0.90 12.08
C ASP A 180 -15.37 -0.20 11.61
N SER A 181 -14.12 -0.14 12.10
CA SER A 181 -13.10 -1.08 11.66
C SER A 181 -13.41 -2.53 12.07
N PRO A 182 -13.25 -3.52 11.16
CA PRO A 182 -13.40 -4.93 11.51
C PRO A 182 -12.14 -5.51 12.17
N PHE A 183 -11.08 -4.71 12.36
CA PHE A 183 -9.81 -5.17 12.88
C PHE A 183 -9.60 -4.74 14.33
N VAL A 184 -9.05 -5.65 15.14
CA VAL A 184 -8.65 -5.41 16.53
C VAL A 184 -7.14 -5.55 16.61
N TYR A 185 -6.50 -4.68 17.39
CA TYR A 185 -5.07 -4.75 17.64
C TYR A 185 -4.78 -5.86 18.65
N GLU A 186 -3.88 -6.78 18.28
CA GLU A 186 -3.33 -7.80 19.17
C GLU A 186 -1.92 -7.35 19.57
N ALA A 187 -1.69 -7.22 20.88
CA ALA A 187 -0.44 -6.73 21.47
C ALA A 187 0.65 -7.79 21.54
#